data_AF-K2EZA3-F1
#
_entry.id   AF-K2EZA3-F1
#
_cell.length_a   1.000
_cell.length_b   1.000
_cell.length_c   1.000
_cell.angle_alpha   90.00
_cell.angle_beta   90.00
_cell.angle_gamma   90.00
#
_symmetry.space_group_name_H-M   'P 1'
#
loop_
_entity.id
_entity.type
_entity.pdbx_description
1 polymer ?
#
loop_
_entity_poly.entity_id
_entity_poly.type
_entity_poly.pdbx_seq_one_letter_code
_entity_poly.pdbx_strand_id
1 'polypeptide(L)'
;MLLKKIKITNFRNFDNKIFSFNSFLTIITGKNSVGKTSLMEAIYFSFKGCGFRNEKDEELIQFDKSTVSVETELADDQETVLYKVNMQKGQSLVKTCFINKVKKRFYDYNNQTIPLAIFSPSFIYVIDGQMGERRNFFDGILSTIDKQYKNNLSDYERTLRKRNKIIEMAKNMSLLKEQLLFWDDHLIKQADYITSKRQKFINFLNNQGEFDYRHFNIKYLKNEISKKTLEATFEKQ
;
A
#
# COMPACT_ATOMS: atom_id res chain seq x y z
N MET A 1 -0.45 0.83 -23.01
CA MET A 1 -0.25 -0.53 -22.48
C MET A 1 -1.54 -1.21 -22.01
N LEU A 2 -1.80 -2.42 -22.50
CA LEU A 2 -2.95 -3.29 -22.21
C LEU A 2 -2.46 -4.62 -21.64
N LEU A 3 -3.14 -5.18 -20.63
CA LEU A 3 -2.89 -6.55 -20.18
C LEU A 3 -3.26 -7.52 -21.29
N LYS A 4 -2.29 -8.28 -21.81
CA LYS A 4 -2.51 -9.29 -22.86
C LYS A 4 -2.60 -10.69 -22.29
N LYS A 5 -1.81 -10.98 -21.26
CA LYS A 5 -1.69 -12.31 -20.69
C LYS A 5 -1.33 -12.26 -19.22
N ILE A 6 -1.84 -13.23 -18.46
CA ILE A 6 -1.37 -13.55 -17.12
C ILE A 6 -1.13 -15.05 -17.01
N LYS A 7 0.01 -15.43 -16.44
CA LYS A 7 0.35 -16.80 -16.06
C LYS A 7 0.44 -16.86 -14.53
N ILE A 8 -0.31 -17.77 -13.95
CA ILE A 8 -0.49 -17.93 -12.51
C ILE A 8 -0.07 -19.35 -12.14
N THR A 9 0.79 -19.47 -11.13
CA THR A 9 1.22 -20.75 -10.56
C THR A 9 1.12 -20.71 -9.04
N ASN A 10 0.44 -21.68 -8.44
CA ASN A 10 0.25 -21.88 -7.00
C ASN A 10 -0.32 -20.66 -6.25
N PHE A 11 -1.30 -19.97 -6.83
CA PHE A 11 -1.89 -18.75 -6.27
C PHE A 11 -3.33 -19.01 -5.83
N ARG A 12 -3.64 -18.86 -4.53
CA ARG A 12 -4.98 -19.11 -3.97
C ARG A 12 -5.52 -20.47 -4.40
N ASN A 13 -6.56 -20.49 -5.23
CA ASN A 13 -7.22 -21.69 -5.75
C ASN A 13 -6.73 -22.10 -7.16
N PHE A 14 -5.65 -21.48 -7.67
CA PHE A 14 -5.06 -21.79 -8.98
C PHE A 14 -3.73 -22.52 -8.83
N ASP A 15 -3.67 -23.78 -9.29
CA ASP A 15 -2.40 -24.53 -9.40
C ASP A 15 -1.57 -24.04 -10.59
N ASN A 16 -2.09 -24.14 -11.82
CA ASN A 16 -1.49 -23.55 -13.01
C ASN A 16 -2.58 -23.05 -13.96
N LYS A 17 -2.62 -21.74 -14.21
CA LYS A 17 -3.60 -21.11 -15.11
C LYS A 17 -2.96 -20.04 -15.97
N ILE A 18 -3.46 -19.92 -17.19
CA ILE A 18 -3.13 -18.86 -18.13
C ILE A 18 -4.43 -18.24 -18.59
N PHE A 19 -4.50 -16.92 -18.53
CA PHE A 19 -5.60 -16.15 -19.11
C PHE A 19 -5.06 -15.16 -20.12
N SER A 20 -5.81 -14.96 -21.20
CA SER A 20 -5.52 -13.99 -22.25
C SER A 20 -6.63 -12.95 -22.29
N PHE A 21 -6.26 -11.71 -22.59
CA PHE A 21 -7.13 -10.56 -22.57
C PHE A 21 -6.99 -9.81 -23.88
N ASN A 22 -8.08 -9.17 -24.30
CA ASN A 22 -8.11 -8.28 -25.46
C ASN A 22 -8.33 -6.83 -25.00
N SER A 23 -8.42 -5.90 -25.94
CA SER A 23 -8.57 -4.46 -25.66
C SER A 23 -9.97 -4.08 -25.17
N PHE A 24 -10.90 -5.03 -25.13
CA PHE A 24 -12.28 -4.77 -24.73
C PHE A 24 -12.51 -5.05 -23.25
N LEU A 25 -13.66 -4.61 -22.76
CA LEU A 25 -14.11 -4.92 -21.41
C LEU A 25 -14.12 -6.44 -21.20
N THR A 26 -13.35 -6.91 -20.23
CA THR A 26 -13.33 -8.32 -19.83
C THR A 26 -14.34 -8.55 -18.71
N ILE A 27 -15.33 -9.41 -18.95
CA ILE A 27 -16.32 -9.82 -17.95
C ILE A 27 -15.97 -11.22 -17.45
N ILE A 28 -15.73 -11.35 -16.14
CA ILE A 28 -15.43 -12.63 -15.49
C ILE A 28 -16.70 -13.11 -14.75
N THR A 29 -17.32 -14.18 -15.23
CA THR A 29 -18.55 -14.74 -14.66
C THR A 29 -18.33 -16.16 -14.11
N GLY A 30 -19.28 -16.66 -13.33
CA GLY A 30 -19.24 -18.01 -12.74
C GLY A 30 -19.80 -18.05 -11.32
N LYS A 31 -19.90 -19.25 -10.75
CA LYS A 31 -20.36 -19.44 -9.36
C LYS A 31 -19.43 -18.78 -8.35
N ASN A 32 -19.91 -18.55 -7.13
CA ASN A 32 -19.06 -18.07 -6.04
C ASN A 32 -17.91 -19.04 -5.77
N SER A 33 -16.79 -18.52 -5.28
CA SER A 33 -15.59 -19.31 -4.91
C SER A 33 -14.86 -20.03 -6.05
N VAL A 34 -15.21 -19.78 -7.32
CA VAL A 34 -14.51 -20.36 -8.50
C VAL A 34 -13.17 -19.66 -8.79
N GLY A 35 -12.86 -18.55 -8.11
CA GLY A 35 -11.58 -17.82 -8.26
C GLY A 35 -11.66 -16.52 -9.05
N LYS A 36 -12.85 -15.98 -9.30
CA LYS A 36 -13.02 -14.68 -9.98
C LYS A 36 -12.22 -13.56 -9.29
N THR A 37 -12.40 -13.42 -7.98
CA THR A 37 -11.65 -12.47 -7.17
C THR A 37 -10.17 -12.85 -7.04
N SER A 38 -9.83 -14.14 -7.06
CA SER A 38 -8.44 -14.60 -7.07
C SER A 38 -7.70 -14.20 -8.35
N LEU A 39 -8.38 -14.15 -9.51
CA LEU A 39 -7.78 -13.69 -10.76
C LEU A 39 -7.48 -12.18 -10.70
N MET A 40 -8.42 -11.38 -10.21
CA MET A 40 -8.18 -9.95 -9.96
C MET A 40 -7.04 -9.74 -8.98
N GLU A 41 -6.94 -10.58 -7.95
CA GLU A 41 -5.90 -10.50 -6.93
C GLU A 41 -4.53 -10.90 -7.46
N ALA A 42 -4.47 -11.90 -8.36
CA ALA A 42 -3.25 -12.26 -9.06
C ALA A 42 -2.76 -11.11 -9.95
N ILE A 43 -3.67 -10.43 -10.67
CA ILE A 43 -3.33 -9.24 -11.45
C ILE A 43 -2.72 -8.19 -10.51
N TYR A 44 -3.42 -7.81 -9.44
CA TYR A 44 -2.93 -6.81 -8.47
C TYR A 44 -1.57 -7.21 -7.86
N PHE A 45 -1.42 -8.47 -7.45
CA PHE A 45 -0.19 -9.03 -6.90
C PHE A 45 0.98 -8.92 -7.89
N SER A 46 0.74 -9.12 -9.19
CA SER A 46 1.79 -8.99 -10.21
C SER A 46 2.39 -7.59 -10.31
N PHE A 47 1.72 -6.54 -9.79
CA PHE A 47 2.20 -5.16 -9.86
C PHE A 47 2.59 -4.58 -8.49
N LYS A 48 1.97 -5.06 -7.40
CA LYS A 48 2.20 -4.55 -6.04
C LYS A 48 2.92 -5.55 -5.12
N GLY A 49 2.95 -6.83 -5.51
CA GLY A 49 3.56 -7.92 -4.76
C GLY A 49 2.87 -8.26 -3.44
N CYS A 50 1.65 -7.78 -3.22
CA CYS A 50 0.79 -8.11 -2.07
C CYS A 50 -0.66 -8.29 -2.54
N GLY A 51 -1.50 -8.84 -1.67
CA GLY A 51 -2.95 -8.91 -1.89
C GLY A 51 -3.61 -7.54 -1.72
N PHE A 52 -4.84 -7.41 -2.21
CA PHE A 52 -5.67 -6.22 -1.94
C PHE A 52 -6.69 -6.45 -0.82
N ARG A 53 -6.85 -7.69 -0.38
CA ARG A 53 -7.56 -8.04 0.84
C ARG A 53 -6.53 -7.87 1.97
N ASN A 54 -6.89 -7.23 3.08
CA ASN A 54 -5.98 -6.95 4.21
C ASN A 54 -5.57 -8.24 4.96
N GLU A 55 -4.91 -9.15 4.25
CA GLU A 55 -4.53 -10.51 4.64
C GLU A 55 -3.01 -10.63 4.66
N LYS A 56 -2.49 -11.69 5.29
CA LYS A 56 -1.05 -11.98 5.23
C LYS A 56 -0.68 -12.42 3.82
N ASP A 57 0.44 -11.93 3.30
CA ASP A 57 0.92 -12.31 1.96
C ASP A 57 1.06 -13.83 1.78
N GLU A 58 1.42 -14.57 2.82
CA GLU A 58 1.49 -16.04 2.79
C GLU A 58 0.17 -16.72 2.39
N GLU A 59 -0.98 -16.09 2.66
CA GLU A 59 -2.31 -16.61 2.34
C GLU A 59 -2.64 -16.50 0.84
N LEU A 60 -1.79 -15.82 0.06
CA LEU A 60 -1.84 -15.82 -1.40
C LEU A 60 -1.27 -17.10 -2.00
N ILE A 61 -0.40 -17.80 -1.26
CA ILE A 61 0.17 -19.08 -1.70
C ILE A 61 -0.92 -20.14 -1.57
N GLN A 62 -1.08 -20.96 -2.61
CA GLN A 62 -2.02 -22.06 -2.59
C GLN A 62 -1.72 -23.02 -1.42
N PHE A 63 -2.79 -23.60 -0.87
CA PHE A 63 -2.69 -24.63 0.18
C PHE A 63 -1.76 -25.77 -0.24
N ASP A 64 -0.97 -26.28 0.71
CA ASP A 64 0.09 -27.29 0.51
C ASP A 64 1.23 -26.89 -0.45
N LYS A 65 1.33 -25.63 -0.87
CA LYS A 65 2.47 -25.11 -1.64
C LYS A 65 3.33 -24.18 -0.79
N SER A 66 4.60 -24.08 -1.15
CA SER A 66 5.58 -23.19 -0.52
C SER A 66 5.97 -22.01 -1.41
N THR A 67 5.53 -22.00 -2.66
CA THR A 67 5.90 -20.97 -3.65
C THR A 67 4.69 -20.55 -4.46
N VAL A 68 4.69 -19.29 -4.91
CA VAL A 68 3.73 -18.73 -5.86
C VAL A 68 4.48 -17.91 -6.89
N SER A 69 4.00 -17.92 -8.13
CA SER A 69 4.53 -17.13 -9.24
C SER A 69 3.39 -16.55 -10.06
N VAL A 70 3.41 -15.24 -10.27
CA VAL A 70 2.51 -14.57 -11.20
C VAL A 70 3.32 -13.75 -12.18
N GLU A 71 3.04 -13.93 -13.46
CA GLU A 71 3.68 -13.22 -14.56
C GLU A 71 2.60 -12.59 -15.45
N THR A 72 2.70 -11.28 -15.69
CA THR A 72 1.80 -10.52 -16.54
C THR A 72 2.56 -9.92 -17.72
N GLU A 73 1.89 -9.94 -18.88
CA GLU A 73 2.37 -9.34 -20.12
C GLU A 73 1.49 -8.13 -20.44
N LEU A 74 2.10 -6.95 -20.40
CA LEU A 74 1.51 -5.71 -20.87
C LEU A 74 2.05 -5.40 -22.26
N ALA A 75 1.19 -5.06 -23.20
CA ALA A 75 1.63 -4.63 -24.53
C ALA A 75 0.80 -3.44 -25.02
N ASP A 76 1.44 -2.56 -25.78
CA ASP A 76 0.78 -1.66 -26.74
C ASP A 76 1.42 -1.83 -28.12
N ASP A 77 1.13 -0.90 -29.04
CA ASP A 77 1.58 -1.00 -30.43
C ASP A 77 3.09 -0.90 -30.58
N GLN A 78 3.82 -0.43 -29.56
CA GLN A 78 5.25 -0.16 -29.62
C GLN A 78 6.08 -1.07 -28.72
N GLU A 79 5.54 -1.44 -27.55
CA GLU A 79 6.34 -2.13 -26.54
C GLU A 79 5.57 -3.25 -25.82
N THR A 80 6.29 -4.33 -25.51
CA THR A 80 5.82 -5.41 -24.62
C THR A 80 6.68 -5.44 -23.37
N VAL A 81 6.05 -5.38 -22.21
CA VAL A 81 6.71 -5.46 -20.90
C VAL A 81 6.17 -6.63 -20.09
N LEU A 82 7.09 -7.41 -19.55
CA LEU A 82 6.81 -8.55 -18.68
C LEU A 82 7.05 -8.17 -17.22
N TYR A 83 6.02 -8.27 -16.40
CA TYR A 83 6.09 -8.14 -14.95
C TYR A 83 5.96 -9.50 -14.31
N LYS A 84 6.88 -9.86 -13.41
CA LYS A 84 6.83 -11.11 -12.67
C LYS A 84 7.07 -10.89 -11.19
N VAL A 85 6.26 -11.52 -10.36
CA VAL A 85 6.49 -11.62 -8.92
C VAL A 85 6.45 -13.09 -8.53
N ASN A 86 7.52 -13.56 -7.89
CA ASN A 86 7.54 -14.81 -7.17
C ASN A 86 7.61 -14.55 -5.68
N MET A 87 6.98 -15.42 -4.91
CA MET A 87 7.06 -15.39 -3.46
C MET A 87 7.20 -16.82 -2.92
N GLN A 88 8.08 -16.98 -1.94
CA GLN A 88 8.40 -18.26 -1.33
C GLN A 88 8.26 -18.15 0.20
N LYS A 89 7.50 -19.08 0.77
CA LYS A 89 7.36 -19.28 2.20
C LYS A 89 8.41 -20.29 2.67
N GLY A 90 9.22 -19.87 3.62
CA GLY A 90 10.20 -20.68 4.34
C GLY A 90 10.29 -20.22 5.80
N GLN A 91 11.50 -20.14 6.36
CA GLN A 91 11.71 -19.50 7.68
C GLN A 91 11.28 -18.02 7.70
N SER A 92 11.37 -17.36 6.54
CA SER A 92 10.81 -16.03 6.29
C SER A 92 10.19 -16.00 4.90
N LEU A 93 9.32 -15.01 4.67
CA LEU A 93 8.71 -14.78 3.38
C LEU A 93 9.68 -14.01 2.46
N VAL A 94 10.04 -14.62 1.33
CA VAL A 94 10.96 -14.01 0.36
C VAL A 94 10.20 -13.66 -0.91
N LYS A 95 10.29 -12.41 -1.36
CA LYS A 95 9.73 -11.92 -2.63
C LYS A 95 10.83 -11.63 -3.64
N THR A 96 10.64 -12.08 -4.88
CA THR A 96 11.54 -11.76 -6.00
C THR A 96 10.74 -11.21 -7.17
N CYS A 97 11.14 -10.05 -7.67
CA CYS A 97 10.41 -9.34 -8.72
C CYS A 97 11.28 -9.14 -9.96
N PHE A 98 10.67 -9.21 -11.13
CA PHE A 98 11.36 -9.07 -12.41
C PHE A 98 10.57 -8.17 -13.36
N ILE A 99 11.29 -7.33 -14.10
CA ILE A 99 10.77 -6.57 -15.24
C ILE A 99 11.59 -6.98 -16.45
N ASN A 100 10.95 -7.45 -17.53
CA ASN A 100 11.61 -7.97 -18.73
C ASN A 100 12.70 -9.00 -18.41
N LYS A 101 12.38 -9.94 -17.50
CA LYS A 101 13.29 -10.99 -17.00
C LYS A 101 14.51 -10.48 -16.22
N VAL A 102 14.64 -9.17 -15.99
CA VAL A 102 15.69 -8.58 -15.16
C VAL A 102 15.20 -8.47 -13.71
N LYS A 103 15.94 -9.06 -12.76
CA LYS A 103 15.63 -8.99 -11.34
C LYS A 103 15.70 -7.54 -10.84
N LYS A 104 14.70 -7.11 -10.08
CA LYS A 104 14.62 -5.78 -9.46
C LYS A 104 14.54 -5.90 -7.95
N ARG A 105 15.05 -4.90 -7.22
CA ARG A 105 14.71 -4.73 -5.80
C ARG A 105 13.24 -4.36 -5.69
N PHE A 106 12.56 -4.79 -4.62
CA PHE A 106 11.13 -4.54 -4.46
C PHE A 106 10.76 -3.05 -4.50
N TYR A 107 11.60 -2.18 -3.94
CA TYR A 107 11.43 -0.74 -4.00
C TYR A 107 11.46 -0.21 -5.45
N ASP A 108 12.46 -0.61 -6.24
CA ASP A 108 12.62 -0.19 -7.63
C ASP A 108 11.50 -0.76 -8.49
N TYR A 109 11.10 -2.00 -8.22
CA TYR A 109 9.99 -2.67 -8.88
C TYR A 109 8.68 -1.88 -8.72
N ASN A 110 8.30 -1.56 -7.48
CA ASN A 110 7.08 -0.81 -7.19
C ASN A 110 7.06 0.62 -7.76
N ASN A 111 8.23 1.20 -8.03
CA ASN A 111 8.33 2.52 -8.68
C ASN A 111 8.29 2.43 -10.22
N GLN A 112 8.54 1.25 -10.80
CA GLN A 112 8.54 0.99 -12.24
C GLN A 112 7.28 0.23 -12.72
N THR A 113 6.40 -0.18 -11.80
CA THR A 113 5.10 -0.76 -12.12
C THR A 113 4.08 0.33 -12.41
N ILE A 114 3.06 -0.03 -13.19
CA ILE A 114 2.00 0.89 -13.57
C ILE A 114 1.04 1.19 -12.40
N PRO A 115 0.39 2.36 -12.40
CA PRO A 115 -0.73 2.63 -11.51
C PRO A 115 -1.86 1.63 -11.72
N LEU A 116 -2.48 1.19 -10.64
CA LEU A 116 -3.66 0.32 -10.67
C LEU A 116 -4.72 0.90 -9.74
N ALA A 117 -5.96 0.96 -10.24
CA ALA A 117 -7.13 1.21 -9.43
C ALA A 117 -7.90 -0.10 -9.26
N ILE A 118 -8.26 -0.43 -8.02
CA ILE A 118 -9.11 -1.57 -7.72
C ILE A 118 -10.32 -1.10 -6.94
N PHE A 119 -11.48 -1.64 -7.34
CA PHE A 119 -12.73 -1.46 -6.64
C PHE A 119 -13.14 -2.80 -6.07
N SER A 120 -13.29 -2.86 -4.75
CA SER A 120 -13.65 -4.08 -4.03
C SER A 120 -14.63 -3.74 -2.92
N PRO A 121 -15.66 -4.58 -2.69
CA PRO A 121 -16.52 -4.46 -1.51
C PRO A 121 -15.74 -4.46 -0.19
N SER A 122 -14.56 -5.08 -0.17
CA SER A 122 -13.68 -5.09 1.00
C SER A 122 -13.19 -3.71 1.43
N PHE A 123 -13.33 -2.67 0.61
CA PHE A 123 -12.92 -1.30 0.95
C PHE A 123 -13.98 -0.51 1.72
N ILE A 124 -15.07 -1.15 2.17
CA ILE A 124 -16.09 -0.50 3.00
C ILE A 124 -15.51 0.13 4.28
N TYR A 125 -14.40 -0.44 4.81
CA TYR A 125 -13.67 0.09 5.98
C TYR A 125 -13.19 1.54 5.81
N VAL A 126 -13.07 2.03 4.57
CA VAL A 126 -12.75 3.44 4.32
C VAL A 126 -13.86 4.36 4.84
N ILE A 127 -15.08 3.84 4.93
CA ILE A 127 -16.27 4.53 5.46
C ILE A 127 -16.47 4.18 6.94
N ASP A 128 -16.61 2.91 7.28
CA ASP A 128 -17.04 2.43 8.61
C ASP A 128 -15.92 1.88 9.51
N GLY A 129 -14.70 1.77 8.99
CA GLY A 129 -13.57 1.15 9.67
C GLY A 129 -12.91 2.03 10.73
N GLN A 130 -11.75 1.60 11.22
CA GLN A 130 -11.02 2.38 12.22
C GLN A 130 -10.23 3.53 11.61
N MET A 131 -9.88 4.54 12.42
CA MET A 131 -9.08 5.69 11.98
C MET A 131 -7.73 5.28 11.37
N GLY A 132 -7.12 4.21 11.90
CA GLY A 132 -5.85 3.68 11.39
C GLY A 132 -5.98 3.14 9.96
N GLU A 133 -7.02 2.35 9.69
CA GLU A 133 -7.25 1.75 8.38
C GLU A 133 -7.57 2.81 7.32
N ARG A 134 -8.42 3.79 7.67
CA ARG A 134 -8.69 4.95 6.81
C ARG A 134 -7.42 5.71 6.46
N ARG A 135 -6.57 5.99 7.46
CA ARG A 135 -5.30 6.69 7.26
C ARG A 135 -4.37 5.90 6.34
N ASN A 136 -4.23 4.58 6.57
CA ASN A 136 -3.40 3.71 5.75
C ASN A 136 -3.86 3.67 4.28
N PHE A 137 -5.18 3.71 4.03
CA PHE A 137 -5.74 3.79 2.68
C PHE A 137 -5.28 5.07 1.95
N PHE A 138 -5.48 6.25 2.57
CA PHE A 138 -5.05 7.52 1.98
C PHE A 138 -3.53 7.63 1.84
N ASP A 139 -2.77 7.11 2.82
CA ASP A 139 -1.32 7.07 2.78
C ASP A 139 -0.80 6.20 1.63
N GLY A 140 -1.47 5.08 1.34
CA GLY A 140 -1.15 4.21 0.20
C GLY A 140 -1.33 4.92 -1.15
N ILE A 141 -2.42 5.67 -1.31
CA ILE A 141 -2.67 6.47 -2.52
C ILE A 141 -1.60 7.56 -2.66
N LEU A 142 -1.39 8.37 -1.61
CA LEU A 142 -0.43 9.47 -1.62
C LEU A 142 1.00 8.99 -1.86
N SER A 143 1.37 7.85 -1.28
CA SER A 143 2.70 7.25 -1.49
C SER A 143 2.93 6.71 -2.90
N THR A 144 1.85 6.45 -3.66
CA THR A 144 1.94 6.02 -5.05
C THR A 144 2.18 7.20 -6.00
N ILE A 145 1.63 8.39 -5.67
CA ILE A 145 1.71 9.59 -6.51
C ILE A 145 2.82 10.57 -6.11
N ASP A 146 3.25 10.56 -4.84
CA ASP A 146 4.24 11.49 -4.30
C ASP A 146 5.37 10.73 -3.58
N LYS A 147 6.53 10.63 -4.26
CA LYS A 147 7.73 9.97 -3.71
C LYS A 147 8.26 10.65 -2.45
N GLN A 148 8.15 11.98 -2.37
CA GLN A 148 8.58 12.74 -1.19
C GLN A 148 7.66 12.44 -0.01
N TYR A 149 6.35 12.32 -0.24
CA TYR A 149 5.38 11.90 0.77
C TYR A 149 5.73 10.52 1.33
N LYS A 150 5.99 9.54 0.47
CA LYS A 150 6.37 8.18 0.87
C LYS A 150 7.63 8.17 1.74
N ASN A 151 8.66 8.93 1.35
CA ASN A 151 9.90 9.04 2.11
C ASN A 151 9.66 9.68 3.49
N ASN A 152 8.93 10.80 3.53
CA ASN A 152 8.59 11.49 4.78
C ASN A 152 7.75 10.62 5.71
N LEU A 153 6.80 9.83 5.18
CA LEU A 153 6.00 8.89 5.97
C LEU A 153 6.86 7.79 6.60
N SER A 154 7.75 7.17 5.81
CA SER A 154 8.70 6.16 6.28
C SER A 154 9.64 6.72 7.36
N ASP A 155 10.17 7.92 7.14
CA ASP A 155 11.03 8.59 8.10
C ASP A 155 10.29 9.00 9.38
N TYR A 156 9.05 9.49 9.25
CA TYR A 156 8.17 9.81 10.38
C TYR A 156 7.93 8.57 11.25
N GLU A 157 7.52 7.44 10.66
CA GLU A 157 7.27 6.20 11.40
C GLU A 157 8.52 5.67 12.10
N ARG A 158 9.67 5.68 11.41
CA ARG A 158 10.94 5.24 11.98
C ARG A 158 11.37 6.12 13.16
N THR A 159 11.24 7.43 13.01
CA THR A 159 11.56 8.43 14.03
C THR A 159 10.64 8.25 15.24
N LEU A 160 9.34 8.04 15.02
CA LEU A 160 8.37 7.79 16.08
C LEU A 160 8.68 6.52 16.87
N ARG A 161 9.03 5.42 16.20
CA ARG A 161 9.44 4.17 16.87
C ARG A 161 10.69 4.35 17.72
N LYS A 162 11.69 5.07 17.20
CA LYS A 162 12.92 5.39 17.96
C LYS A 162 12.62 6.23 19.18
N ARG A 163 11.79 7.27 19.03
CA ARG A 163 11.33 8.13 20.12
C ARG A 163 10.64 7.32 21.24
N ASN A 164 9.67 6.47 20.88
CA ASN A 164 8.95 5.65 21.85
C ASN A 164 9.90 4.70 22.61
N LYS A 165 10.87 4.09 21.91
CA LYS A 165 11.87 3.23 22.54
C LYS A 165 12.78 3.98 23.52
N ILE A 166 13.14 5.23 23.21
CA ILE A 166 13.94 6.07 24.12
C ILE A 166 13.15 6.37 25.40
N ILE A 167 11.85 6.66 25.27
CA ILE A 167 10.95 6.87 26.43
C ILE A 167 10.88 5.61 27.29
N GLU A 168 10.69 4.43 26.68
CA GLU A 168 10.64 3.15 27.39
C GLU A 168 11.93 2.80 28.13
N MET A 169 13.09 3.20 27.61
CA MET A 169 14.41 2.88 28.18
C MET A 169 14.91 3.91 29.21
N ALA A 170 14.21 5.02 29.37
CA ALA A 170 14.68 6.14 30.15
C ALA A 170 14.68 5.83 31.65
N LYS A 171 15.83 6.09 32.30
CA LYS A 171 15.97 6.04 33.77
C LYS A 171 16.14 7.41 34.40
N ASN A 172 16.49 8.42 33.59
CA ASN A 172 16.72 9.79 34.03
C ASN A 172 15.91 10.75 33.16
N MET A 173 15.00 11.49 33.78
CA MET A 173 14.06 12.39 33.10
C MET A 173 14.75 13.62 32.47
N SER A 174 15.84 14.11 33.05
CA SER A 174 16.54 15.29 32.51
C SER A 174 17.24 14.96 31.20
N LEU A 175 17.97 13.84 31.16
CA LEU A 175 18.64 13.35 29.95
C LEU A 175 17.63 12.95 28.86
N LEU A 176 16.48 12.40 29.26
CA LEU A 176 15.40 12.06 28.34
C LEU A 176 14.87 13.30 27.60
N LYS A 177 14.58 14.39 28.31
CA LYS A 177 14.07 15.62 27.69
C LYS A 177 15.03 16.16 26.63
N GLU A 178 16.32 16.19 26.91
CA GLU A 178 17.34 16.64 25.96
C GLU A 178 17.38 15.76 24.70
N GLN A 179 17.32 14.44 24.86
CA GLN A 179 17.29 13.52 23.73
C GLN A 179 16.01 13.66 22.90
N LEU A 180 14.86 13.87 23.55
CA LEU A 180 13.57 14.01 22.87
C LEU A 180 13.50 15.25 21.97
N LEU A 181 14.10 16.38 22.37
CA LEU A 181 14.07 17.63 21.60
C LEU A 181 14.52 17.42 20.14
N PHE A 182 15.61 16.68 19.93
CA PHE A 182 16.11 16.37 18.59
C PHE A 182 15.12 15.54 17.76
N TRP A 183 14.50 14.52 18.38
CA TRP A 183 13.52 13.66 17.70
C TRP A 183 12.20 14.39 17.44
N ASP A 184 11.80 15.29 18.34
CA ASP A 184 10.58 16.09 18.23
C ASP A 184 10.67 17.07 17.06
N ASP A 185 11.77 17.80 16.93
CA ASP A 185 11.99 18.71 15.79
C ASP A 185 11.99 17.95 14.46
N HIS A 186 12.60 16.76 14.43
CA HIS A 186 12.57 15.90 13.25
C HIS A 186 11.14 15.46 12.92
N LEU A 187 10.40 14.91 13.91
CA LEU A 187 9.02 14.46 13.74
C LEU A 187 8.09 15.55 13.22
N ILE A 188 8.15 16.75 13.80
CA ILE A 188 7.31 17.89 13.42
C ILE A 188 7.52 18.22 11.94
N LYS A 189 8.77 18.29 11.49
CA LYS A 189 9.11 18.59 10.09
C LYS A 189 8.50 17.58 9.11
N GLN A 190 8.52 16.28 9.42
CA GLN A 190 7.87 15.29 8.55
C GLN A 190 6.34 15.38 8.64
N ALA A 191 5.81 15.54 9.86
CA ALA A 191 4.37 15.60 10.11
C ALA A 191 3.71 16.78 9.39
N ASP A 192 4.37 17.93 9.32
CA ASP A 192 3.87 19.11 8.61
C ASP A 192 3.69 18.83 7.12
N TYR A 193 4.69 18.20 6.47
CA TYR A 193 4.58 17.84 5.07
C TYR A 193 3.46 16.83 4.82
N ILE A 194 3.38 15.79 5.66
CA ILE A 194 2.37 14.72 5.56
C ILE A 194 0.96 15.32 5.72
N THR A 195 0.72 16.10 6.77
CA THR A 195 -0.59 16.69 7.06
C THR A 195 -1.01 17.71 5.99
N SER A 196 -0.07 18.51 5.48
CA SER A 196 -0.32 19.43 4.36
C SER A 196 -0.76 18.69 3.09
N LYS A 197 -0.07 17.60 2.73
CA LYS A 197 -0.41 16.80 1.55
C LYS A 197 -1.75 16.08 1.70
N ARG A 198 -2.05 15.53 2.88
CA ARG A 198 -3.38 14.97 3.19
C ARG A 198 -4.48 16.01 3.04
N GLN A 199 -4.30 17.21 3.60
CA GLN A 199 -5.28 18.29 3.47
C GLN A 199 -5.51 18.68 2.00
N LYS A 200 -4.43 18.83 1.22
CA LYS A 200 -4.52 19.13 -0.22
C LYS A 200 -5.28 18.04 -0.98
N PHE A 201 -5.04 16.78 -0.66
CA PHE A 201 -5.73 15.66 -1.29
C PHE A 201 -7.23 15.64 -0.95
N ILE A 202 -7.60 15.85 0.31
CA ILE A 202 -9.00 15.92 0.72
C ILE A 202 -9.71 17.13 0.07
N ASN A 203 -9.07 18.29 0.01
CA ASN A 203 -9.61 19.46 -0.70
C ASN A 203 -9.82 19.15 -2.19
N PHE A 204 -8.86 18.48 -2.83
CA PHE A 204 -8.99 18.04 -4.22
C PHE A 204 -10.20 17.13 -4.42
N LEU A 205 -10.42 16.15 -3.52
CA LEU A 205 -11.56 15.24 -3.59
C LEU A 205 -12.90 15.98 -3.42
N ASN A 206 -12.98 16.89 -2.45
CA ASN A 206 -14.20 17.67 -2.20
C ASN A 206 -14.53 18.63 -3.36
N ASN A 207 -13.54 19.00 -4.18
CA ASN A 207 -13.73 19.87 -5.34
C ASN A 207 -14.13 19.11 -6.63
N GLN A 208 -14.23 17.78 -6.63
CA GLN A 208 -14.59 17.02 -7.85
C GLN A 208 -16.08 17.10 -8.23
N GLY A 209 -16.92 17.78 -7.43
CA GLY A 209 -18.33 18.03 -7.72
C GLY A 209 -19.29 17.01 -7.10
N GLU A 210 -20.56 17.07 -7.52
CA GLU A 210 -21.59 16.09 -7.16
C GLU A 210 -21.44 14.80 -7.98
N PHE A 211 -21.51 13.66 -7.31
CA PHE A 211 -21.59 12.35 -7.95
C PHE A 211 -23.03 11.87 -7.90
N ASP A 212 -23.66 11.62 -9.05
CA ASP A 212 -25.06 11.13 -9.14
C ASP A 212 -26.05 11.92 -8.24
N TYR A 213 -26.01 13.25 -8.29
CA TYR A 213 -26.88 14.15 -7.51
C TYR A 213 -26.73 14.03 -5.98
N ARG A 214 -25.62 13.45 -5.50
CA ARG A 214 -25.29 13.38 -4.08
C ARG A 214 -24.07 14.25 -3.79
N HIS A 215 -24.23 15.17 -2.86
CA HIS A 215 -23.10 15.89 -2.28
C HIS A 215 -22.24 14.94 -1.45
N PHE A 216 -20.99 14.77 -1.86
CA PHE A 216 -19.99 14.04 -1.12
C PHE A 216 -18.96 15.01 -0.54
N ASN A 217 -18.71 14.94 0.76
CA ASN A 217 -17.72 15.76 1.43
C ASN A 217 -16.97 14.93 2.48
N ILE A 218 -15.65 14.97 2.42
CA ILE A 218 -14.76 14.39 3.43
C ILE A 218 -14.23 15.50 4.32
N LYS A 219 -14.49 15.37 5.63
CA LYS A 219 -13.85 16.22 6.64
C LYS A 219 -12.54 15.60 7.12
N TYR A 220 -11.41 16.27 6.89
CA TYR A 220 -10.14 15.84 7.44
C TYR A 220 -9.98 16.31 8.89
N LEU A 221 -9.95 15.36 9.84
CA LEU A 221 -9.62 15.63 11.23
C LEU A 221 -8.09 15.62 11.39
N LYS A 222 -7.47 16.79 11.26
CA LYS A 222 -6.02 16.95 11.38
C LYS A 222 -5.57 16.60 12.81
N ASN A 223 -4.66 15.64 12.94
CA ASN A 223 -3.89 15.44 14.16
C ASN A 223 -2.58 16.21 14.02
N GLU A 224 -2.50 17.37 14.66
CA GLU A 224 -1.35 18.26 14.57
C GLU A 224 -0.25 17.82 15.53
N ILE A 225 0.95 17.61 14.99
CA ILE A 225 2.14 17.26 15.76
C ILE A 225 2.98 18.51 15.87
N SER A 226 2.91 19.12 17.04
CA SER A 226 3.62 20.33 17.44
C SER A 226 4.39 20.08 18.73
N LYS A 227 5.34 20.97 19.06
CA LYS A 227 6.05 20.93 20.36
C LYS A 227 5.06 20.88 21.53
N LYS A 228 4.08 21.78 21.51
CA LYS A 228 3.02 21.87 22.54
C LYS A 228 2.26 20.55 22.72
N THR A 229 1.88 19.88 21.62
CA THR A 229 1.15 18.60 21.71
C THR A 229 2.04 17.46 22.20
N LEU A 230 3.32 17.47 21.84
CA LEU A 230 4.28 16.45 22.28
C LEU A 230 4.61 16.60 23.77
N GLU A 231 4.81 17.84 24.24
CA GLU A 231 5.01 18.18 25.66
C GLU A 231 3.78 17.81 26.49
N ALA A 232 2.58 18.23 26.07
CA ALA A 232 1.34 17.92 26.79
C ALA A 232 1.02 16.41 26.85
N THR A 233 1.51 15.63 25.88
CA THR A 233 1.36 14.17 25.91
C THR A 233 2.40 13.54 26.83
N PHE A 234 3.62 14.07 26.84
CA PHE A 234 4.70 13.61 27.73
C PHE A 234 4.35 13.84 29.21
N GLU A 235 3.72 14.96 29.55
CA GLU A 235 3.31 15.27 30.94
C GLU A 235 2.19 14.36 31.48
N LYS A 236 1.48 13.64 30.61
CA LYS A 236 0.39 12.72 30.99
C LYS A 236 0.85 11.27 31.18
N GLN A 237 2.10 10.96 30.86
CA GLN A 237 2.69 9.62 30.96
C GLN A 237 3.53 9.50 32.23
#